data_AF-A0AAE5AFG4-F1
#
_entry.id   AF-A0AAE5AFG4-F1
#
_cell.length_a   1.000
_cell.length_b   1.000
_cell.length_c   1.000
_cell.angle_alpha   90.00
_cell.angle_beta   90.00
_cell.angle_gamma   90.00
#
_symmetry.space_group_name_H-M   'P 1'
#
loop_
_entity.id
_entity.type
_entity.pdbx_description
1 polymer ?
#
loop_
_entity_poly.entity_id
_entity_poly.type
_entity_poly.pdbx_seq_one_letter_code
_entity_poly.pdbx_strand_id
1 'polypeptide(L)'
;MNDWESLANAVRARRLALKMTQFDVGAAGGPSAAKIREIENMRASVLSPSKRRDLERALQWPLGAVDVALEGGGVPEILEVGVDSGSDQSVGVAAHLRDATEIQGAIKALHERLPTVSAARLHLLDALVAVERAVRELEGQSDQVSRSV
;
A
#
# COMPACT_ATOMS: atom_id res chain seq x y z
N MET A 1 -17.92 -7.78 -16.08
CA MET A 1 -18.60 -8.87 -15.35
C MET A 1 -17.73 -9.16 -14.14
N ASN A 2 -18.28 -9.22 -12.94
CA ASN A 2 -17.46 -9.38 -11.73
C ASN A 2 -16.98 -10.84 -11.61
N ASP A 3 -15.68 -11.02 -11.46
CA ASP A 3 -15.02 -12.30 -11.26
C ASP A 3 -15.03 -12.69 -9.77
N TRP A 4 -16.16 -13.24 -9.34
CA TRP A 4 -16.33 -13.73 -7.97
C TRP A 4 -15.48 -14.96 -7.65
N GLU A 5 -15.09 -15.73 -8.68
CA GLU A 5 -14.23 -16.90 -8.52
C GLU A 5 -12.80 -16.45 -8.16
N SER A 6 -12.27 -15.46 -8.89
CA SER A 6 -10.99 -14.81 -8.57
C SER A 6 -10.98 -14.29 -7.13
N LEU A 7 -12.01 -13.54 -6.72
CA LEU A 7 -12.11 -13.05 -5.33
C LEU A 7 -12.20 -14.19 -4.31
N ALA A 8 -12.98 -15.24 -4.57
CA ALA A 8 -13.13 -16.37 -3.65
C ALA A 8 -11.80 -17.10 -3.42
N ASN A 9 -11.05 -17.34 -4.50
CA ASN A 9 -9.74 -17.98 -4.47
C ASN A 9 -8.72 -17.11 -3.75
N ALA A 10 -8.68 -15.82 -4.07
CA ALA A 10 -7.86 -14.80 -3.43
C ALA A 10 -8.04 -14.76 -1.91
N VAL A 11 -9.29 -14.65 -1.45
CA VAL A 11 -9.65 -14.56 -0.03
C VAL A 11 -9.24 -15.84 0.70
N ARG A 12 -9.54 -17.01 0.13
CA ARG A 12 -9.16 -18.29 0.73
C ARG A 12 -7.64 -18.42 0.85
N ALA A 13 -6.91 -18.11 -0.23
CA ALA A 13 -5.45 -18.21 -0.26
C ALA A 13 -4.81 -17.28 0.79
N ARG A 14 -5.22 -16.00 0.84
CA ARG A 14 -4.65 -15.04 1.80
C ARG A 14 -4.98 -15.39 3.24
N ARG A 15 -6.22 -15.80 3.52
CA ARG A 15 -6.63 -16.23 4.86
C ARG A 15 -5.78 -17.41 5.36
N LEU A 16 -5.50 -18.39 4.49
CA LEU A 16 -4.64 -19.52 4.81
C LEU A 16 -3.17 -19.10 5.01
N ALA A 17 -2.66 -18.18 4.20
CA ALA A 17 -1.31 -17.63 4.37
C ALA A 17 -1.15 -16.91 5.73
N LEU A 18 -2.18 -16.20 6.17
CA LEU A 18 -2.26 -15.56 7.49
C LEU A 18 -2.57 -16.54 8.64
N LYS A 19 -2.76 -17.83 8.35
CA LYS A 19 -3.17 -18.87 9.32
C LYS A 19 -4.45 -18.53 10.08
N MET A 20 -5.37 -17.82 9.42
CA MET A 20 -6.64 -17.39 10.00
C MET A 20 -7.77 -18.36 9.66
N THR A 21 -8.70 -18.57 10.60
CA THR A 21 -10.01 -19.15 10.32
C THR A 21 -10.96 -18.08 9.77
N GLN A 22 -12.12 -18.49 9.24
CA GLN A 22 -13.16 -17.52 8.82
C GLN A 22 -13.67 -16.68 10.01
N PHE A 23 -13.62 -17.23 11.23
CA PHE A 23 -13.95 -16.49 12.45
C PHE A 23 -12.91 -15.43 12.75
N ASP A 24 -11.62 -15.77 12.63
CA ASP A 24 -10.52 -14.84 12.94
C ASP A 24 -10.53 -13.61 12.03
N VAL A 25 -10.90 -13.77 10.75
CA VAL A 25 -11.04 -12.62 9.82
C VAL A 25 -12.17 -11.69 10.27
N GLY A 26 -13.28 -12.24 10.77
CA GLY A 26 -14.34 -11.43 11.38
C GLY A 26 -13.86 -10.73 12.67
N ALA A 27 -13.12 -11.43 13.52
CA ALA A 27 -12.55 -10.88 14.74
C ALA A 27 -11.50 -9.78 14.48
N ALA A 28 -10.77 -9.86 13.36
CA ALA A 28 -9.87 -8.82 12.87
C ALA A 28 -10.60 -7.58 12.29
N GLY A 29 -11.93 -7.53 12.42
CA GLY A 29 -12.76 -6.42 11.95
C GLY A 29 -13.22 -6.56 10.49
N GLY A 30 -13.09 -7.74 9.90
CA GLY A 30 -13.62 -8.08 8.58
C GLY A 30 -15.11 -8.46 8.60
N PRO A 31 -15.66 -8.90 7.46
CA PRO A 31 -17.02 -9.42 7.40
C PRO A 31 -17.23 -10.63 8.33
N SER A 32 -18.48 -10.91 8.69
CA SER A 32 -18.80 -12.07 9.53
C SER A 32 -18.31 -13.39 8.91
N ALA A 33 -18.01 -14.40 9.74
CA ALA A 33 -17.59 -15.72 9.26
C ALA A 33 -18.57 -16.33 8.25
N ALA A 34 -19.88 -16.12 8.45
CA ALA A 34 -20.92 -16.54 7.50
C ALA A 34 -20.77 -15.83 6.14
N LYS A 35 -20.51 -14.52 6.14
CA LYS A 35 -20.29 -13.76 4.90
C LYS A 35 -19.00 -14.19 4.20
N ILE A 36 -17.92 -14.44 4.95
CA ILE A 36 -16.66 -14.95 4.38
C ILE A 36 -16.87 -16.31 3.75
N ARG A 37 -17.62 -17.20 4.42
CA ARG A 37 -18.01 -18.49 3.85
C ARG A 37 -18.81 -18.35 2.57
N GLU A 38 -19.71 -17.37 2.47
CA GLU A 38 -20.43 -17.09 1.22
C GLU A 38 -19.51 -16.63 0.10
N ILE A 39 -18.54 -15.76 0.40
CA ILE A 39 -17.52 -15.30 -0.56
C ILE A 39 -16.69 -16.49 -1.06
N GLU A 40 -16.09 -17.27 -0.15
CA GLU A 40 -15.21 -18.39 -0.49
C GLU A 40 -15.93 -19.52 -1.26
N ASN A 41 -17.26 -19.65 -1.10
CA ASN A 41 -18.07 -20.63 -1.82
C ASN A 41 -18.78 -20.05 -3.05
N MET A 42 -18.40 -18.85 -3.49
CA MET A 42 -19.00 -18.16 -4.66
C MET A 42 -20.52 -17.98 -4.56
N ARG A 43 -21.04 -17.85 -3.33
CA ARG A 43 -22.45 -17.57 -3.05
C ARG A 43 -22.73 -16.08 -2.86
N ALA A 44 -21.68 -15.28 -2.69
CA ALA A 44 -21.79 -13.83 -2.69
C ALA A 44 -21.91 -13.33 -4.14
N SER A 45 -22.90 -12.45 -4.38
CA SER A 45 -23.08 -11.74 -5.65
C SER A 45 -22.89 -10.22 -5.51
N VAL A 46 -22.86 -9.72 -4.28
CA VAL A 46 -22.67 -8.30 -3.93
C VAL A 46 -21.89 -8.18 -2.61
N LEU A 47 -20.98 -7.20 -2.58
CA LEU A 47 -20.29 -6.70 -1.39
C LEU A 47 -20.38 -5.18 -1.37
N SER A 48 -20.89 -4.61 -0.28
CA SER A 48 -20.95 -3.16 -0.10
C SER A 48 -19.54 -2.56 0.04
N PRO A 49 -19.32 -1.28 -0.31
CA PRO A 49 -17.99 -0.65 -0.23
C PRO A 49 -17.35 -0.75 1.16
N SER A 50 -18.13 -0.57 2.22
CA SER A 50 -17.65 -0.75 3.60
C SER A 50 -17.14 -2.18 3.85
N LYS A 51 -17.87 -3.20 3.40
CA LYS A 51 -17.47 -4.60 3.60
C LYS A 51 -16.24 -4.99 2.79
N ARG A 52 -16.02 -4.34 1.64
CA ARG A 52 -14.78 -4.49 0.86
C ARG A 52 -13.59 -3.95 1.67
N ARG A 53 -13.71 -2.73 2.20
CA ARG A 53 -12.67 -2.12 3.07
C ARG A 53 -12.41 -2.93 4.33
N ASP A 54 -13.45 -3.45 4.96
CA ASP A 54 -13.32 -4.30 6.14
C ASP A 54 -12.57 -5.59 5.81
N LEU A 55 -12.87 -6.20 4.66
CA LEU A 55 -12.19 -7.39 4.17
C LEU A 55 -10.71 -7.10 3.83
N GLU A 56 -10.43 -5.99 3.16
CA GLU A 56 -9.05 -5.56 2.83
C GLU A 56 -8.23 -5.36 4.11
N ARG A 57 -8.78 -4.65 5.08
CA ARG A 57 -8.15 -4.43 6.39
C ARG A 57 -7.88 -5.74 7.13
N ALA A 58 -8.87 -6.63 7.20
CA ALA A 58 -8.73 -7.90 7.91
C ALA A 58 -7.75 -8.87 7.22
N LEU A 59 -7.63 -8.82 5.89
CA LEU A 59 -6.70 -9.63 5.11
C LEU A 59 -5.34 -8.95 4.88
N GLN A 60 -5.15 -7.76 5.45
CA GLN A 60 -3.95 -6.93 5.29
C GLN A 60 -3.64 -6.62 3.82
N TRP A 61 -4.68 -6.45 3.00
CA TRP A 61 -4.55 -6.02 1.62
C TRP A 61 -4.48 -4.50 1.51
N PRO A 62 -3.82 -3.98 0.45
CA PRO A 62 -3.95 -2.58 0.09
C PRO A 62 -5.40 -2.25 -0.28
N LEU A 63 -5.80 -0.99 -0.05
CA LEU A 63 -7.12 -0.51 -0.44
C LEU A 63 -7.34 -0.66 -1.95
N GLY A 64 -8.50 -1.19 -2.34
CA GLY A 64 -8.84 -1.46 -3.75
C GLY A 64 -8.46 -2.86 -4.23
N ALA A 65 -7.75 -3.67 -3.43
CA ALA A 65 -7.40 -5.04 -3.81
C ALA A 65 -8.62 -5.93 -4.09
N VAL A 66 -9.74 -5.71 -3.38
CA VAL A 66 -10.98 -6.46 -3.63
C VAL A 66 -11.57 -6.10 -4.99
N ASP A 67 -11.45 -4.85 -5.42
CA ASP A 67 -11.92 -4.41 -6.73
C ASP A 67 -11.07 -5.03 -7.85
N VAL A 68 -9.74 -5.03 -7.70
CA VAL A 68 -8.81 -5.69 -8.65
C VAL A 68 -9.12 -7.19 -8.78
N ALA A 69 -9.35 -7.88 -7.65
CA ALA A 69 -9.70 -9.29 -7.66
C ALA A 69 -11.02 -9.56 -8.39
N LEU A 70 -12.02 -8.68 -8.20
CA LEU A 70 -13.33 -8.78 -8.87
C LEU A 70 -13.28 -8.36 -10.35
N GLU A 71 -12.26 -7.65 -10.78
CA GLU A 71 -12.00 -7.35 -12.19
C GLU A 71 -11.23 -8.47 -12.90
N GLY A 72 -10.82 -9.52 -12.16
CA GLY A 72 -10.02 -10.64 -12.68
C GLY A 72 -8.53 -10.32 -12.78
N GLY A 73 -8.06 -9.21 -12.19
CA GLY A 73 -6.67 -8.75 -12.23
C GLY A 73 -5.70 -9.51 -11.32
N GLY A 74 -6.18 -10.53 -10.58
CA GLY A 74 -5.42 -11.19 -9.53
C GLY A 74 -5.34 -10.35 -8.24
N VAL A 75 -4.65 -10.86 -7.22
CA VAL A 75 -4.46 -10.15 -5.94
C VAL A 75 -3.13 -9.40 -5.99
N PRO A 76 -3.07 -8.12 -5.60
CA PRO A 76 -1.80 -7.44 -5.44
C PRO A 76 -0.92 -8.18 -4.41
N GLU A 77 0.31 -8.47 -4.81
CA GLU A 77 1.34 -9.04 -3.94
C GLU A 77 1.48 -8.12 -2.71
N ILE A 78 1.23 -8.67 -1.52
CA ILE A 78 1.47 -7.91 -0.29
C ILE A 78 2.97 -7.85 -0.15
N LEU A 79 3.53 -6.66 -0.38
CA LEU A 79 4.85 -6.30 0.14
C LEU A 79 4.76 -6.53 1.65
N GLU A 80 5.38 -7.60 2.13
CA GLU A 80 5.51 -7.81 3.56
C GLU A 80 6.19 -6.55 4.13
N VAL A 81 5.43 -5.74 4.85
CA VAL A 81 6.04 -4.76 5.75
C VAL A 81 6.67 -5.59 6.84
N GLY A 82 7.92 -5.97 6.60
CA GLY A 82 8.71 -6.86 7.43
C GLY A 82 8.78 -6.32 8.85
N VAL A 83 8.07 -6.98 9.76
CA VAL A 83 8.49 -7.05 11.16
C VAL A 83 9.52 -8.16 11.23
N ASP A 84 10.73 -7.92 10.71
CA ASP A 84 11.93 -8.66 11.11
C ASP A 84 13.22 -7.88 10.84
N SER A 85 13.97 -7.66 11.92
CA SER A 85 15.44 -7.52 12.01
C SER A 85 16.19 -6.52 11.11
N GLY A 86 16.18 -5.24 11.53
CA GLY A 86 17.35 -4.45 11.98
C GLY A 86 18.65 -4.32 11.15
N SER A 87 18.83 -5.02 10.03
CA SER A 87 20.11 -5.06 9.29
C SER A 87 19.98 -4.71 7.80
N ASP A 88 18.76 -4.70 7.26
CA ASP A 88 18.50 -4.37 5.84
C ASP A 88 18.02 -2.92 5.62
N GLN A 89 17.74 -2.18 6.70
CA GLN A 89 17.20 -0.82 6.62
C GLN A 89 18.22 0.22 6.13
N SER A 90 19.52 0.02 6.34
CA SER A 90 20.55 0.96 5.89
C SER A 90 20.71 0.98 4.38
N VAL A 91 20.56 -0.17 3.73
CA VAL A 91 20.60 -0.31 2.25
C VAL A 91 19.34 0.28 1.64
N GLY A 92 18.18 0.06 2.28
CA GLY A 92 16.92 0.67 1.90
C GLY A 92 16.96 2.20 1.99
N VAL A 93 17.34 2.78 3.13
CA VAL A 93 17.35 4.25 3.32
C VAL A 93 18.30 4.93 2.33
N ALA A 94 19.47 4.35 2.05
CA ALA A 94 20.41 4.87 1.05
C ALA A 94 19.88 4.77 -0.39
N ALA A 95 19.04 3.78 -0.71
CA ALA A 95 18.35 3.71 -1.99
C ALA A 95 17.26 4.79 -2.09
N HIS A 96 16.42 4.94 -1.08
CA HIS A 96 15.36 5.96 -1.06
C HIS A 96 15.91 7.39 -1.11
N LEU A 97 17.05 7.67 -0.46
CA LEU A 97 17.72 8.98 -0.56
C LEU A 97 18.24 9.26 -1.98
N ARG A 98 18.75 8.24 -2.69
CA ARG A 98 19.17 8.38 -4.09
C ARG A 98 17.98 8.68 -4.99
N ASP A 99 16.89 7.92 -4.85
CA ASP A 99 15.66 8.12 -5.63
C ASP A 99 15.06 9.50 -5.36
N ALA A 100 15.01 9.94 -4.09
CA ALA A 100 14.51 11.26 -3.72
C ALA A 100 15.36 12.40 -4.32
N THR A 101 16.68 12.24 -4.36
CA THR A 101 17.60 13.21 -4.98
C THR A 101 17.39 13.29 -6.49
N GLU A 102 17.17 12.14 -7.15
CA GLU A 102 16.88 12.08 -8.58
C GLU A 102 15.55 12.78 -8.92
N ILE A 103 14.50 12.50 -8.14
CA ILE A 103 13.19 13.15 -8.27
C ILE A 103 13.30 14.67 -8.06
N GLN A 104 14.02 15.10 -7.03
CA GLN A 104 14.25 16.53 -6.76
C GLN A 104 14.93 17.23 -7.94
N GLY A 105 15.94 16.59 -8.55
CA GLY A 105 16.62 17.08 -9.74
C GLY A 105 15.68 17.23 -10.93
N ALA A 106 14.84 16.22 -11.18
CA ALA A 106 13.86 16.24 -12.27
C ALA A 106 12.81 17.36 -12.09
N ILE A 107 12.28 17.52 -10.87
CA ILE A 107 11.31 18.58 -10.55
C ILE A 107 11.94 19.96 -10.72
N LYS A 108 13.18 20.16 -10.24
CA LYS A 108 13.90 21.42 -10.40
C LYS A 108 14.12 21.77 -11.88
N ALA A 109 14.55 20.80 -12.68
CA ALA A 109 14.74 20.99 -14.12
C ALA A 109 13.43 21.35 -14.83
N LEU A 110 12.30 20.76 -14.44
CA LEU A 110 10.99 21.09 -14.99
C LEU A 110 10.53 22.50 -14.56
N HIS A 111 10.71 22.86 -13.29
CA HIS A 111 10.41 24.19 -12.76
C HIS A 111 11.19 25.29 -13.50
N GLU A 112 12.47 25.08 -13.79
CA GLU A 112 13.32 26.03 -14.52
C GLU A 112 12.87 26.24 -15.97
N ARG A 113 12.25 25.23 -16.59
CA ARG A 113 11.79 25.27 -17.99
C ARG A 113 10.38 25.84 -18.18
N LEU A 114 9.61 25.96 -17.10
CA LEU A 114 8.23 26.47 -17.15
C LEU A 114 8.19 27.99 -16.94
N PRO A 115 7.32 28.74 -17.64
CA PRO A 115 7.18 30.18 -17.42
C PRO A 115 6.72 30.47 -15.99
N THR A 116 7.28 31.53 -15.39
CA THR A 116 7.16 31.89 -13.96
C THR A 116 5.72 31.99 -13.45
N VAL A 117 4.77 32.32 -14.33
CA VAL A 117 3.36 32.58 -13.98
C VAL A 117 2.42 31.41 -14.37
N SER A 118 2.96 30.24 -14.69
CA SER A 118 2.12 29.06 -14.99
C SER A 118 1.67 28.35 -13.70
N ALA A 119 0.40 27.94 -13.63
CA ALA A 119 -0.13 27.16 -12.51
C ALA A 119 0.68 25.86 -12.26
N ALA A 120 1.19 25.25 -13.34
CA ALA A 120 2.10 24.12 -13.27
C ALA A 120 3.38 24.41 -12.45
N ARG A 121 3.94 25.62 -12.57
CA ARG A 121 5.12 26.03 -11.81
C ARG A 121 4.84 26.20 -10.32
N LEU A 122 3.66 26.70 -9.96
CA LEU A 122 3.24 26.84 -8.57
C LEU A 122 3.10 25.47 -7.89
N HIS A 123 2.46 24.51 -8.57
CA HIS A 123 2.35 23.12 -8.08
C HIS A 123 3.71 22.42 -7.95
N LEU A 124 4.67 22.71 -8.83
CA LEU A 124 6.02 22.16 -8.72
C LEU A 124 6.79 22.73 -7.53
N LEU A 125 6.56 23.99 -7.14
CA LEU A 125 7.16 24.55 -5.92
C LEU A 125 6.64 23.85 -4.66
N ASP A 126 5.33 23.57 -4.60
CA ASP A 126 4.74 22.81 -3.49
C ASP A 126 5.33 21.38 -3.42
N ALA A 127 5.50 20.73 -4.58
CA ALA A 127 6.12 19.41 -4.66
C ALA A 127 7.60 19.43 -4.23
N LEU A 128 8.38 20.46 -4.61
CA LEU A 128 9.77 20.62 -4.16
C LEU A 128 9.86 20.74 -2.64
N VAL A 129 9.01 21.58 -2.03
CA VAL A 129 8.99 21.76 -0.57
C VAL A 129 8.63 20.47 0.15
N ALA A 130 7.70 19.68 -0.40
CA ALA A 130 7.33 18.38 0.16
C ALA A 130 8.51 17.38 0.11
N VAL A 131 9.22 17.31 -1.03
CA VAL A 131 10.39 16.44 -1.19
C VAL A 131 11.53 16.87 -0.27
N GLU A 132 11.83 18.17 -0.16
CA GLU A 132 12.86 18.67 0.75
C GLU A 132 12.60 18.32 2.22
N ARG A 133 11.32 18.34 2.64
CA ARG A 133 10.94 17.92 4.01
C ARG A 133 11.16 16.42 4.19
N ALA A 134 10.72 15.60 3.22
CA ALA A 134 10.91 14.16 3.28
C ALA A 134 12.39 13.76 3.33
N VAL A 135 13.26 14.42 2.55
CA VAL A 135 14.71 14.19 2.58
C VAL A 135 15.28 14.48 3.98
N ARG A 136 14.91 15.62 4.59
CA ARG A 136 15.38 15.97 5.95
C ARG A 136 14.90 14.99 7.03
N GLU A 137 13.68 14.47 6.90
CA GLU A 137 13.15 13.46 7.82
C GLU A 137 13.92 12.15 7.71
N LEU A 138 14.26 11.72 6.49
CA LEU A 138 15.07 10.52 6.25
C LEU A 138 16.51 10.67 6.77
N GLU A 139 17.13 11.84 6.57
CA GLU A 139 18.45 12.16 7.15
C GLU A 139 18.42 12.06 8.69
N GLY A 140 17.37 12.61 9.32
CA GLY A 140 17.19 12.53 10.78
C GLY A 140 17.00 11.11 11.32
N GLN A 141 16.31 10.24 10.57
CA GLN A 141 16.14 8.82 10.92
C GLN A 141 17.47 8.05 10.80
N SER A 142 18.26 8.33 9.76
CA SER A 142 19.60 7.75 9.58
C SER A 142 20.54 8.10 10.74
N ASP A 143 20.51 9.34 11.21
CA ASP A 143 21.30 9.81 12.35
C ASP A 143 20.87 9.18 13.69
N GLN A 144 19.56 8.95 13.88
CA GLN A 144 19.02 8.31 15.08
C GLN A 144 19.41 6.83 15.18
N VAL A 145 19.38 6.11 14.05
CA VAL A 145 19.85 4.73 13.94
C VAL A 145 21.34 4.66 14.23
N SER A 146 22.14 5.60 13.70
CA SER A 146 23.60 5.64 13.92
C SER A 146 24.03 5.95 15.36
N ARG A 147 23.15 6.52 16.20
CA ARG A 147 23.42 6.81 17.63
C ARG A 147 22.96 5.71 18.59
N SER A 148 22.15 4.77 18.11
CA SER A 148 21.53 3.72 18.93
C SER A 148 22.27 2.37 18.82
N VAL A 149 23.43 2.35 18.15
CA VAL A 149 24.40 1.25 18.02
C VAL A 149 25.67 1.64 18.75
#